data_AF-M9LLZ1-F1
#
_entry.id   AF-M9LLZ1-F1
#
_cell.length_a   1.000
_cell.length_b   1.000
_cell.length_c   1.000
_cell.angle_alpha   90.00
_cell.angle_beta   90.00
_cell.angle_gamma   90.00
#
_symmetry.space_group_name_H-M   'P 1'
#
loop_
_entity.id
_entity.type
_entity.pdbx_description
1 polymer ?
#
loop_
_entity_poly.entity_id
_entity_poly.type
_entity_poly.pdbx_seq_one_letter_code
_entity_poly.pdbx_strand_id
1 'polypeptide(L)'
;MHYKFWIVVLAGVLLVSMLAPTAGAALFPVTQDAVEKDNTTKRTEQVLWEYNKKYYPTRSSIPPVYYYNDGEYAGNLNITVVISYVNGDGKWWGVTYEGPVYPSS
;
A
#
# COMPACT_ATOMS: atom_id res chain seq x y z
N MET A 1 -24.66 -4.67 4.50
CA MET A 1 -24.57 -4.81 5.97
C MET A 1 -23.12 -4.60 6.37
N HIS A 2 -22.87 -3.58 7.19
CA HIS A 2 -21.56 -3.19 7.71
C HIS A 2 -21.08 -4.16 8.79
N TYR A 3 -19.78 -4.48 8.81
CA TYR A 3 -19.12 -4.93 10.04
C TYR A 3 -17.73 -4.29 10.15
N LYS A 4 -17.63 -3.34 11.10
CA LYS A 4 -16.39 -2.76 11.63
C LYS A 4 -15.85 -3.72 12.70
N PHE A 5 -14.59 -4.11 12.64
CA PHE A 5 -13.89 -4.71 13.79
C PHE A 5 -12.93 -3.69 14.39
N TRP A 6 -13.32 -3.17 15.56
CA TRP A 6 -12.44 -2.49 16.49
C TRP A 6 -11.81 -3.55 17.38
N ILE A 7 -10.48 -3.66 17.41
CA ILE A 7 -9.79 -4.45 18.43
C ILE A 7 -9.21 -3.47 19.43
N VAL A 8 -9.93 -3.30 20.53
CA VAL A 8 -9.41 -2.79 21.80
C VAL A 8 -9.09 -4.02 22.63
N VAL A 9 -7.81 -4.26 22.92
CA VAL A 9 -7.43 -5.21 23.98
C VAL A 9 -6.68 -4.42 25.04
N LEU A 10 -7.43 -4.16 26.10
CA LEU A 10 -7.00 -3.66 27.39
C LEU A 10 -6.76 -4.89 28.28
N ALA A 11 -5.55 -5.09 28.77
CA ALA A 11 -5.30 -6.02 29.88
C ALA A 11 -4.16 -5.47 30.76
N GLY A 12 -4.52 -5.02 31.98
CA GLY A 12 -3.61 -4.95 33.13
C GLY A 12 -3.25 -6.38 33.60
N VAL A 13 -2.33 -6.63 34.53
CA VAL A 13 -2.13 -5.98 35.84
C VAL A 13 -0.74 -6.38 36.42
N LEU A 14 -0.02 -5.37 36.91
CA LEU A 14 0.90 -5.22 38.08
C LEU A 14 2.00 -6.22 38.52
N LEU A 15 3.17 -5.59 38.78
CA LEU A 15 4.14 -5.69 39.89
C LEU A 15 5.05 -6.92 40.04
N VAL A 16 6.39 -6.70 40.02
CA VAL A 16 7.27 -6.70 41.22
C VAL A 16 8.51 -5.83 40.95
N SER A 17 8.84 -4.96 41.89
CA SER A 17 10.00 -4.06 41.92
C SER A 17 11.26 -4.75 42.48
N MET A 18 12.45 -4.43 41.98
CA MET A 18 13.72 -4.40 42.75
C MET A 18 14.68 -3.32 42.22
N LEU A 19 15.29 -2.57 43.16
CA LEU A 19 16.22 -1.42 42.98
C LEU A 19 17.60 -1.84 42.43
N ALA A 20 18.12 -1.15 41.38
CA ALA A 20 19.24 -0.16 41.30
C ALA A 20 20.67 -0.66 41.66
N PRO A 21 21.81 -0.03 41.23
CA PRO A 21 22.09 1.14 40.36
C PRO A 21 23.02 0.74 39.16
N THR A 22 23.45 1.57 38.19
CA THR A 22 24.50 2.60 38.30
C THR A 22 24.90 3.03 36.87
N ALA A 23 25.30 4.30 36.73
CA ALA A 23 26.21 4.87 35.73
C ALA A 23 25.70 5.15 34.30
N GLY A 24 25.81 6.43 33.93
CA GLY A 24 26.06 6.85 32.56
C GLY A 24 24.86 7.37 31.79
N ALA A 25 24.39 8.57 32.12
CA ALA A 25 23.66 9.39 31.17
C ALA A 25 24.62 9.79 30.04
N ALA A 26 24.69 8.98 28.98
CA ALA A 26 25.03 9.48 27.66
C ALA A 26 23.70 9.61 26.91
N LEU A 27 23.18 10.84 26.85
CA LEU A 27 22.15 11.20 25.90
C LEU A 27 22.75 10.96 24.51
N PHE A 28 22.38 9.87 23.85
CA PHE A 28 22.53 9.83 22.41
C PHE A 28 21.65 10.96 21.88
N PRO A 29 22.18 11.95 21.14
CA PRO A 29 21.31 12.73 20.30
C PRO A 29 20.66 11.70 19.37
N VAL A 30 19.35 11.48 19.54
CA VAL A 30 18.55 10.99 18.44
C VAL A 30 18.66 12.10 17.42
N THR A 31 19.67 12.00 16.55
CA THR A 31 19.61 12.62 15.24
C THR A 31 18.35 12.03 14.65
N GLN A 32 17.26 12.78 14.74
CA GLN A 32 16.23 12.68 13.73
C GLN A 32 16.95 13.12 12.46
N ASP A 33 17.65 12.18 11.82
CA ASP A 33 17.83 12.25 10.39
C ASP A 33 16.41 12.29 9.87
N ALA A 34 15.90 13.52 9.69
CA ALA A 34 14.89 13.77 8.71
C ALA A 34 15.55 13.25 7.43
N VAL A 35 15.30 11.98 7.13
CA VAL A 35 15.58 11.40 5.83
C VAL A 35 14.81 12.31 4.90
N GLU A 36 15.53 13.26 4.30
CA GLU A 36 15.02 14.13 3.27
C GLU A 36 14.48 13.16 2.23
N LYS A 37 13.16 13.12 2.15
CA LYS A 37 12.47 12.24 1.23
C LYS A 37 12.89 12.73 -0.14
N ASP A 38 13.73 11.95 -0.81
CA ASP A 38 14.23 12.27 -2.14
C ASP A 38 13.05 12.17 -3.12
N ASN A 39 12.29 13.27 -3.15
CA ASN A 39 11.17 13.55 -4.04
C ASN A 39 11.68 13.89 -5.46
N THR A 40 12.85 13.39 -5.87
CA THR A 40 13.36 13.48 -7.24
C THR A 40 13.48 12.11 -7.90
N THR A 41 13.40 11.02 -7.15
CA THR A 41 13.58 9.68 -7.70
C THR A 41 12.28 9.14 -8.31
N LYS A 42 12.28 8.96 -9.64
CA LYS A 42 11.27 8.19 -10.37
C LYS A 42 11.20 6.76 -9.83
N ARG A 43 9.99 6.25 -9.62
CA ARG A 43 9.73 4.85 -9.24
C ARG A 43 8.92 4.14 -10.31
N THR A 44 8.98 2.81 -10.33
CA THR A 44 8.08 1.98 -11.13
C THR A 44 7.08 1.33 -10.18
N GLU A 45 5.80 1.57 -10.41
CA GLU A 45 4.72 1.01 -9.60
C GLU A 45 3.96 -0.05 -10.39
N GLN A 46 3.42 -1.02 -9.65
CA GLN A 46 2.59 -2.09 -10.19
C GLN A 46 1.29 -2.22 -9.37
N VAL A 47 0.16 -2.27 -10.08
CA VAL A 47 -1.17 -2.43 -9.47
C VAL A 47 -1.89 -3.61 -10.10
N LEU A 48 -2.42 -4.50 -9.27
CA LEU A 48 -3.31 -5.57 -9.70
C LEU A 48 -4.76 -5.14 -9.50
N TRP A 49 -5.58 -5.34 -10.53
CA TRP A 49 -7.00 -5.04 -10.50
C TRP A 49 -7.83 -6.14 -11.13
N GLU A 50 -9.07 -6.28 -10.68
CA GLU A 50 -10.02 -7.28 -11.16
C GLU A 50 -11.23 -6.61 -11.82
N TYR A 51 -11.59 -7.08 -13.02
CA TYR A 51 -12.76 -6.58 -13.75
C TYR A 51 -13.75 -7.71 -14.03
N ASN A 52 -14.99 -7.57 -13.57
CA ASN A 52 -16.03 -8.55 -13.82
C ASN A 52 -16.43 -8.53 -15.31
N LYS A 53 -16.44 -9.70 -15.97
CA LYS A 53 -16.79 -9.80 -17.39
C LYS A 53 -18.24 -9.48 -17.70
N LYS A 54 -19.11 -9.39 -16.69
CA LYS A 54 -20.47 -8.88 -16.86
C LYS A 54 -20.49 -7.42 -17.32
N TYR A 55 -19.57 -6.61 -16.80
CA TYR A 55 -19.45 -5.19 -17.15
C TYR A 55 -18.36 -4.94 -18.20
N TYR A 56 -17.35 -5.81 -18.23
CA TYR A 56 -16.22 -5.75 -19.15
C TYR A 56 -16.16 -7.01 -20.02
N PRO A 57 -17.09 -7.21 -20.97
CA PRO A 57 -17.26 -8.49 -21.67
C PRO A 57 -16.08 -8.87 -22.55
N THR A 58 -15.31 -7.89 -23.02
CA THR A 58 -14.16 -8.09 -23.91
C THR A 58 -12.90 -7.49 -23.30
N ARG A 59 -11.73 -7.98 -23.71
CA ARG A 59 -10.44 -7.41 -23.27
C ARG A 59 -10.33 -5.92 -23.60
N SER A 60 -10.85 -5.49 -24.74
CA SER A 60 -10.80 -4.09 -25.19
C SER A 60 -11.70 -3.15 -24.37
N SER A 61 -12.63 -3.68 -23.58
CA SER A 61 -13.45 -2.86 -22.67
C SER A 61 -12.70 -2.44 -21.40
N ILE A 62 -11.59 -3.12 -21.08
CA ILE A 62 -10.77 -2.83 -19.90
C ILE A 62 -10.05 -1.50 -20.10
N PRO A 63 -10.07 -0.58 -19.13
CA PRO A 63 -9.33 0.68 -19.22
C PRO A 63 -7.84 0.42 -19.46
N PRO A 64 -7.23 0.94 -20.54
CA PRO A 64 -5.83 0.66 -20.88
C PRO A 64 -4.83 1.31 -19.93
N VAL A 65 -5.28 2.31 -19.17
CA VAL A 65 -4.47 3.11 -18.25
C VAL A 65 -5.15 3.14 -16.88
N TYR A 66 -4.34 3.00 -15.83
CA TYR A 66 -4.72 3.21 -14.44
C TYR A 66 -4.00 4.44 -13.90
N TYR A 67 -4.74 5.37 -13.30
CA TYR A 67 -4.16 6.53 -12.64
C TYR A 67 -3.78 6.17 -11.21
N TYR A 68 -2.46 6.17 -10.94
CA TYR A 68 -1.89 5.94 -9.62
C TYR A 68 -1.75 7.28 -8.88
N ASN A 69 -2.14 7.28 -7.60
CA ASN A 69 -1.93 8.40 -6.69
C ASN A 69 -1.90 7.86 -5.25
N ASP A 70 -0.75 8.00 -4.57
CA ASP A 70 -0.56 7.62 -3.16
C ASP A 70 -0.33 8.84 -2.23
N GLY A 71 -0.44 10.06 -2.77
CA GLY A 71 -0.22 11.33 -2.10
C GLY A 71 1.22 11.89 -2.21
N GLU A 72 2.22 11.05 -2.43
CA GLU A 72 3.60 11.47 -2.69
C GLU A 72 4.02 11.23 -4.13
N TYR A 73 3.45 10.22 -4.76
CA TYR A 73 3.71 9.80 -6.13
C TYR A 73 2.40 9.71 -6.90
N ALA A 74 2.44 10.20 -8.14
CA ALA A 74 1.37 10.07 -9.09
C ALA A 74 1.90 9.69 -10.48
N GLY A 75 1.09 8.95 -11.24
CA GLY A 75 1.47 8.53 -12.58
C GLY A 75 0.40 7.75 -13.30
N ASN A 76 0.63 7.52 -14.59
CA ASN A 76 -0.23 6.71 -15.43
C ASN A 76 0.44 5.34 -15.65
N LEU A 77 -0.20 4.29 -15.14
CA LEU A 77 0.26 2.91 -15.30
C LEU A 77 -0.45 2.28 -16.50
N ASN A 78 0.27 1.59 -17.36
CA ASN A 78 -0.29 0.94 -18.54
C ASN A 78 -0.54 -0.55 -18.26
N ILE A 79 -1.54 -1.15 -18.91
CA ILE A 79 -1.73 -2.61 -18.86
C ILE A 79 -0.47 -3.33 -19.37
N THR A 80 0.05 -4.25 -18.57
CA THR A 80 1.12 -5.17 -18.98
C THR A 80 0.60 -6.60 -19.14
N VAL A 81 -0.24 -7.07 -18.21
CA VAL A 81 -0.76 -8.44 -18.20
C VAL A 81 -2.27 -8.44 -18.08
N VAL A 82 -2.93 -9.34 -18.81
CA VAL A 82 -4.37 -9.62 -18.66
C VAL A 82 -4.57 -11.13 -18.64
N ILE A 83 -5.14 -11.65 -17.58
CA ILE A 83 -5.55 -13.05 -17.43
C ILE A 83 -7.06 -13.17 -17.33
N SER A 84 -7.59 -14.32 -17.73
CA SER A 84 -9.00 -14.65 -17.63
C SER A 84 -9.18 -15.80 -16.65
N TYR A 85 -10.07 -15.65 -15.68
CA TYR A 85 -10.40 -16.73 -14.76
C TYR A 85 -11.89 -16.70 -14.37
N VAL A 86 -12.31 -17.74 -13.66
CA VAL A 86 -13.67 -17.92 -13.15
C VAL A 86 -13.57 -18.29 -11.68
N ASN A 87 -14.37 -17.66 -10.83
CA ASN A 87 -14.51 -17.99 -9.41
C ASN A 87 -16.00 -18.14 -9.06
N GLY A 88 -16.32 -18.34 -7.78
CA GLY A 88 -17.71 -18.50 -7.31
C GLY A 88 -18.64 -17.32 -7.63
N ASP A 89 -18.08 -16.13 -7.82
CA ASP A 89 -18.82 -14.88 -8.07
C ASP A 89 -18.94 -14.53 -9.56
N GLY A 90 -18.32 -15.32 -10.45
CA GLY A 90 -18.49 -15.19 -11.89
C GLY A 90 -17.19 -15.28 -12.70
N LYS A 91 -17.20 -14.67 -13.88
CA LYS A 91 -16.06 -14.63 -14.80
C LYS A 91 -15.36 -13.28 -14.66
N TRP A 92 -14.03 -13.30 -14.60
CA TRP A 92 -13.23 -12.12 -14.29
C TRP A 92 -12.03 -11.97 -15.22
N TRP A 93 -11.56 -10.74 -15.34
CA TRP A 93 -10.24 -10.39 -15.82
C TRP A 93 -9.36 -10.02 -14.63
N GLY A 94 -8.17 -10.61 -14.52
CA GLY A 94 -7.11 -10.11 -13.67
C GLY A 94 -6.18 -9.26 -14.53
N VAL A 95 -5.93 -8.02 -14.13
CA VAL A 95 -5.18 -7.04 -14.92
C VAL A 95 -4.05 -6.50 -14.08
N THR A 96 -2.85 -6.52 -14.63
CA THR A 96 -1.68 -5.85 -14.04
C THR A 96 -1.44 -4.56 -14.81
N TYR A 97 -1.38 -3.46 -14.07
CA TYR A 97 -0.93 -2.16 -14.56
C TYR A 97 0.46 -1.89 -14.03
N GLU A 98 1.36 -1.42 -14.87
CA GLU A 98 2.72 -1.07 -14.47
C GLU A 98 3.18 0.20 -15.20
N GLY A 99 4.01 1.00 -14.55
CA GLY A 99 4.53 2.20 -15.16
C GLY A 99 5.31 3.10 -14.21
N PRO A 100 5.93 4.16 -14.76
CA PRO A 100 6.64 5.13 -13.96
C PRO A 100 5.67 6.03 -13.18
N VAL A 101 6.00 6.31 -11.93
CA VAL A 101 5.36 7.33 -11.10
C VAL A 101 6.36 8.41 -10.70
N TYR A 102 5.84 9.59 -10.49
CA TYR A 102 6.60 10.80 -10.26
C TYR A 102 6.14 11.46 -8.97
N PRO A 103 7.05 12.08 -8.22
CA PRO A 103 6.72 12.88 -7.06
C PRO A 103 5.62 13.90 -7.38
N SER A 104 4.49 13.82 -6.68
CA SER A 104 3.40 14.79 -6.77
C SER A 104 3.83 16.04 -6.00
N SER A 105 3.94 17.15 -6.73
CA SER A 105 4.33 18.47 -6.21
C SER A 105 3.20 19.16 -5.49
#